data_AF-A0A133KDG6-F1
#
_entry.id   AF-A0A133KDG6-F1
#
_cell.length_a   1.000
_cell.length_b   1.000
_cell.length_c   1.000
_cell.angle_alpha   90.00
_cell.angle_beta   90.00
_cell.angle_gamma   90.00
#
_symmetry.space_group_name_H-M   'P 1'
#
loop_
_entity.id
_entity.type
_entity.pdbx_description
1 polymer ?
#
loop_
_entity_poly.entity_id
_entity_poly.type
_entity_poly.pdbx_seq_one_letter_code
_entity_poly.pdbx_strand_id
1 'polypeptide(L)' 'MKKGFLLVISGPSGVGKGTVLHDLMNTQSNLVYSVSATTRKKRDGEIEGVSYFYKSHEEFEKMIEE' A
#
# COMPACT_ATOMS: atom_id res chain seq x y z
N MET A 1 26.52 5.25 0.17
CA MET A 1 25.15 5.64 0.53
C MET A 1 24.66 4.73 1.65
N LYS A 2 23.96 5.24 2.67
CA LYS A 2 23.31 4.39 3.67
C LYS A 2 22.02 3.81 3.06
N LYS A 3 21.72 2.53 3.35
CA LYS A 3 20.44 1.93 2.97
C LYS A 3 19.30 2.64 3.70
N GLY A 4 18.17 2.82 3.01
CA GLY A 4 16.95 3.37 3.61
C GLY A 4 16.40 2.45 4.71
N PHE A 5 15.50 2.99 5.53
CA PHE A 5 14.80 2.24 6.56
C PHE A 5 13.49 1.65 6.00
N LEU A 6 13.31 0.34 6.13
CA LEU A 6 12.07 -0.35 5.77
C LEU A 6 11.26 -0.63 7.03
N LEU A 7 10.04 -0.11 7.08
CA LEU A 7 9.09 -0.32 8.17
C LEU A 7 7.93 -1.18 7.69
N VAL A 8 7.63 -2.25 8.44
CA VAL A 8 6.46 -3.12 8.19
C VAL A 8 5.54 -3.08 9.40
N ILE A 9 4.30 -2.63 9.19
CA ILE A 9 3.25 -2.63 10.21
C ILE A 9 2.27 -3.76 9.88
N SER A 10 2.23 -4.81 10.71
CA SER A 10 1.40 -6.00 10.50
C SER A 10 0.48 -6.27 11.70
N GLY A 11 -0.57 -7.05 11.46
CA GLY A 11 -1.60 -7.36 12.45
C GLY A 11 -2.93 -7.73 11.80
N PRO A 12 -3.85 -8.39 12.52
CA PRO A 12 -5.12 -8.86 11.97
C PRO A 12 -6.02 -7.70 11.51
N SER A 13 -7.05 -8.02 10.72
CA SER A 13 -8.06 -7.02 10.35
C SER A 13 -8.73 -6.44 11.61
N GLY A 14 -9.05 -5.14 11.60
CA GLY A 14 -9.71 -4.47 12.73
C GLY A 14 -8.80 -3.98 13.87
N VAL A 15 -7.50 -4.34 13.89
CA VAL A 15 -6.57 -3.92 14.98
C VAL A 15 -6.14 -2.44 14.93
N GLY A 16 -6.58 -1.67 13.93
CA GLY A 16 -6.27 -0.24 13.82
C GLY A 16 -5.01 0.14 13.01
N LYS A 17 -4.43 -0.77 12.22
CA LYS A 17 -3.24 -0.48 11.38
C LYS A 17 -3.40 0.76 10.50
N GLY A 18 -4.56 0.93 9.87
CA GLY A 18 -4.84 2.08 9.00
C GLY A 18 -4.81 3.40 9.76
N THR A 19 -5.30 3.42 11.00
CA THR A 19 -5.26 4.60 11.88
C THR A 19 -3.83 5.00 12.21
N VAL A 20 -3.00 4.03 12.61
CA VAL A 20 -1.57 4.25 12.91
C VAL A 20 -0.82 4.74 11.67
N LEU A 21 -1.07 4.12 10.51
CA LEU A 21 -0.44 4.50 9.26
C LEU A 21 -0.81 5.93 8.85
N HIS A 22 -2.09 6.31 8.97
CA HIS A 22 -2.56 7.66 8.65
C HIS A 22 -1.86 8.72 9.52
N ASP A 23 -1.75 8.48 10.83
CA ASP A 23 -1.07 9.40 11.74
C ASP A 23 0.44 9.51 11.45
N LEU A 24 1.10 8.39 11.16
CA LEU A 24 2.50 8.37 10.76
C LEU A 24 2.76 9.18 9.48
N MET A 25 1.92 9.02 8.45
CA MET A 25 2.08 9.74 7.19
C MET A 25 1.86 11.26 7.32
N ASN A 26 1.04 11.68 8.29
CA ASN A 26 0.81 13.11 8.56
C ASN A 26 1.91 13.75 9.42
N THR A 27 2.62 12.96 10.22
CA THR A 27 3.60 13.47 11.20
C THR A 27 5.05 13.28 10.75
N GLN A 28 5.33 12.33 9.85
CA GLN A 28 6.69 11.99 9.41
C GLN A 28 6.88 12.25 7.91
N SER A 29 7.50 13.38 7.56
CA SER A 29 7.74 13.79 6.17
C SER A 29 8.82 12.97 5.45
N ASN A 30 9.59 12.16 6.18
CA ASN A 30 10.64 11.30 5.63
C ASN A 30 10.17 9.87 5.35
N LEU A 31 8.90 9.56 5.59
CA LEU A 31 8.29 8.28 5.25
C LEU A 31 7.55 8.39 3.92
N VAL A 32 7.61 7.32 3.14
CA VAL A 32 6.83 7.15 1.91
C VAL A 32 6.00 5.90 2.06
N TYR A 33 4.70 6.02 1.81
CA TYR A 33 3.81 4.88 1.82
C TYR A 33 3.96 4.06 0.53
N SER A 34 4.12 2.74 0.67
CA SER A 34 4.14 1.81 -0.46
C SER A 34 2.72 1.37 -0.80
N VAL A 35 2.19 1.89 -1.90
CA VAL A 35 0.87 1.50 -2.43
C VAL A 35 1.04 0.19 -3.20
N SER A 36 0.32 -0.85 -2.76
CA SER A 36 0.40 -2.19 -3.38
C SER A 36 -0.48 -2.29 -4.63
N ALA A 37 -0.18 -3.25 -5.51
CA ALA A 37 -1.08 -3.64 -6.59
C ALA A 37 -2.09 -4.70 -6.11
N THR A 38 -3.27 -4.77 -6.72
CA THR A 38 -4.27 -5.82 -6.46
C THR A 38 -5.10 -6.14 -7.69
N THR A 39 -5.55 -7.39 -7.81
CA THR A 39 -6.50 -7.85 -8.85
C THR A 39 -7.96 -7.76 -8.41
N ARG A 40 -8.21 -7.42 -7.14
CA ARG A 40 -9.56 -7.19 -6.63
C ARG A 40 -10.17 -5.96 -7.30
N LYS A 41 -11.48 -5.98 -7.55
CA LYS A 41 -12.21 -4.77 -7.97
C LYS A 41 -12.18 -3.66 -6.91
N LYS A 42 -11.98 -2.43 -7.37
CA LYS A 42 -12.10 -1.22 -6.56
C LYS A 42 -13.46 -1.15 -5.87
N ARG A 43 -13.49 -0.87 -4.56
CA ARG A 43 -14.71 -0.59 -3.79
C ARG A 43 -15.09 0.89 -3.91
N ASP A 44 -16.32 1.22 -3.56
CA ASP A 44 -16.77 2.60 -3.51
C ASP A 44 -15.91 3.41 -2.53
N GLY A 45 -15.50 4.62 -2.96
CA GLY A 45 -14.62 5.50 -2.21
C GLY A 45 -13.11 5.21 -2.33
N GLU A 46 -12.71 4.06 -2.88
CA GLU A 46 -11.29 3.79 -3.13
C GLU A 46 -10.77 4.55 -4.38
N ILE A 47 -9.49 4.92 -4.35
CA ILE A 47 -8.84 5.74 -5.39
C ILE A 47 -7.63 4.97 -5.97
N GLU A 48 -7.58 4.88 -7.29
CA GLU A 48 -6.45 4.29 -8.05
C GLU A 48 -5.15 5.02 -7.71
N GLY A 49 -4.09 4.26 -7.39
CA GLY A 49 -2.78 4.79 -7.04
C GLY A 49 -2.67 5.41 -5.64
N VAL A 50 -3.77 5.43 -4.86
CA VAL A 50 -3.77 5.86 -3.45
C VAL A 50 -4.10 4.69 -2.54
N SER A 51 -5.23 4.00 -2.80
CA SER A 51 -5.63 2.82 -2.03
C SER A 51 -4.84 1.60 -2.49
N TYR A 52 -4.86 1.33 -3.80
CA TYR A 52 -4.11 0.30 -4.50
C TYR A 52 -3.89 0.74 -5.94
N PHE A 53 -2.93 0.12 -6.62
CA PHE A 53 -2.94 0.04 -8.07
C PHE A 53 -3.84 -1.12 -8.49
N TYR A 54 -4.99 -0.83 -9.12
CA TYR A 54 -5.93 -1.86 -9.51
C TYR A 54 -5.53 -2.39 -10.88
N LYS A 55 -5.21 -3.68 -10.93
CA LYS A 55 -4.74 -4.37 -12.14
C LYS A 55 -5.72 -5.45 -12.53
N SER A 56 -5.81 -5.73 -13.83
CA SER A 56 -6.38 -6.98 -14.30
C SER A 56 -5.49 -8.16 -13.89
N HIS A 57 -6.04 -9.37 -13.97
CA HIS A 57 -5.26 -10.58 -13.68
C HIS A 57 -4.06 -10.71 -14.64
N GLU A 58 -4.28 -10.46 -15.93
CA GLU A 58 -3.23 -10.51 -16.95
C GLU A 58 -2.10 -9.49 -16.70
N GLU A 59 -2.44 -8.26 -16.33
CA GLU A 59 -1.43 -7.25 -15.98
C GLU A 59 -0.64 -7.64 -14.73
N PHE A 60 -1.31 -8.22 -13.73
CA PHE A 60 -0.64 -8.66 -12.50
C PHE A 60 0.30 -9.84 -12.75
N GLU A 61 -0.10 -10.81 -13.58
CA GLU A 61 0.77 -11.93 -13.97
C GLU A 61 2.04 -11.43 -14.68
N LYS A 62 1.91 -10.46 -15.61
CA LYS A 62 3.08 -9.83 -16.24
C LYS A 62 4.04 -9.21 -15.22
N MET A 63 3.51 -8.60 -14.15
CA MET A 63 4.33 -8.03 -13.07
C MET A 63 5.05 -9.08 -12.20
N ILE A 64 4.59 -10.34 -12.19
CA ILE A 64 5.24 -11.43 -11.45
C ILE A 64 6.44 -11.98 -12.26
N GLU A 65 6.33 -11.97 -13.59
CA GLU A 65 7.35 -12.49 -14.50
C GLU A 65 8.55 -11.55 -14.72
N GLU A 66 8.40 -10.26 -14.40
CA GLU A 66 9.44 -9.23 -14.43
C GLU A 66 10.39 -9.28 -13.21
#